data_AF-A0A1I5DT02-F1
#
_entry.id   AF-A0A1I5DT02-F1
#
_cell.length_a   1.000
_cell.length_b   1.000
_cell.length_c   1.000
_cell.angle_alpha   90.00
_cell.angle_beta   90.00
_cell.angle_gamma   90.00
#
_symmetry.space_group_name_H-M   'P 1'
#
loop_
_entity.id
_entity.type
_entity.pdbx_description
1 polymer ?
#
loop_
_entity_poly.entity_id
_entity_poly.type
_entity_poly.pdbx_seq_one_letter_code
_entity_poly.pdbx_strand_id
1 'polypeptide(L)'
;MKKIYFLLLALWCTGIVKAQSLTDQEKIVQQCINLKSLEKLYPEHVPLYIMQHNVSFGNIHPSHNGKKVSFLSKDQIKDQHPDAYFLFWTFNVSGNDARIEFVYNYDQNTTEGKEFKATVLLEKKGVNWIIKDAQPSR
;
A
#
# COMPACT_ATOMS: atom_id res chain seq x y z
N MET A 1 -25.76 -40.40 -16.60
CA MET A 1 -24.88 -39.66 -15.67
C MET A 1 -23.95 -38.74 -16.47
N LYS A 2 -24.39 -37.55 -16.89
CA LYS A 2 -23.59 -36.65 -17.76
C LYS A 2 -23.72 -35.15 -17.43
N LYS A 3 -24.43 -34.77 -16.37
CA LYS A 3 -24.78 -33.37 -16.08
C LYS A 3 -24.02 -32.74 -14.88
N ILE A 4 -23.10 -33.47 -14.24
CA ILE A 4 -22.41 -33.00 -13.02
C ILE A 4 -21.09 -32.26 -13.31
N TYR A 5 -20.51 -32.40 -14.50
CA TYR A 5 -19.20 -31.80 -14.81
C TYR A 5 -19.22 -30.27 -15.00
N PHE A 6 -20.38 -29.66 -15.27
CA PHE A 6 -20.47 -28.21 -15.51
C PHE A 6 -20.44 -27.37 -14.22
N LEU A 7 -20.76 -27.96 -13.07
CA LEU A 7 -20.85 -27.22 -11.80
C LEU A 7 -19.47 -27.03 -11.13
N LEU A 8 -18.50 -27.90 -11.43
CA LEU A 8 -17.13 -27.81 -10.89
C LEU A 8 -16.26 -26.76 -11.62
N LEU A 9 -16.54 -26.46 -12.89
CA LEU A 9 -15.76 -25.49 -13.67
C LEU A 9 -16.03 -24.03 -13.25
N ALA A 10 -17.24 -23.74 -12.76
CA ALA A 10 -17.65 -22.39 -12.37
C ALA A 10 -16.99 -21.89 -11.07
N LEU A 11 -16.55 -22.81 -10.17
CA LEU A 11 -15.91 -22.44 -8.90
C LEU A 11 -14.43 -22.04 -9.03
N TRP A 12 -13.76 -22.32 -10.14
CA TRP A 12 -12.33 -22.04 -10.29
C TRP A 12 -12.02 -20.63 -10.80
N CYS A 13 -12.94 -19.99 -11.51
CA CYS A 13 -12.66 -18.67 -12.10
C CYS A 13 -12.74 -17.52 -11.09
N THR A 14 -13.43 -17.68 -9.96
CA THR A 14 -13.61 -16.59 -8.98
C THR A 14 -12.39 -16.36 -8.07
N GLY A 15 -11.50 -17.34 -7.93
CA GLY A 15 -10.29 -17.21 -7.11
C GLY A 15 -9.20 -16.35 -7.74
N ILE A 16 -9.09 -16.38 -9.07
CA ILE A 16 -8.01 -15.75 -9.83
C ILE A 16 -8.08 -14.22 -9.72
N VAL A 17 -9.28 -13.65 -9.80
CA VAL A 17 -9.49 -12.18 -9.81
C VAL A 17 -9.11 -11.55 -8.46
N LYS A 18 -9.43 -12.19 -7.33
CA LYS A 18 -9.08 -11.67 -5.99
C LYS A 18 -7.58 -11.75 -5.71
N ALA A 19 -6.90 -12.81 -6.13
CA ALA A 19 -5.45 -12.94 -5.95
C ALA A 19 -4.68 -11.92 -6.80
N GLN A 20 -5.16 -11.66 -8.02
CA GLN A 20 -4.61 -10.63 -8.89
C GLN A 20 -4.73 -9.23 -8.26
N SER A 21 -5.89 -8.89 -7.68
CA SER A 21 -6.05 -7.58 -7.01
C SER A 21 -5.15 -7.41 -5.78
N LEU A 22 -4.90 -8.48 -5.00
CA LEU A 22 -3.98 -8.42 -3.86
C LEU A 22 -2.53 -8.24 -4.31
N THR A 23 -2.13 -8.95 -5.36
CA THR A 23 -0.79 -8.82 -5.94
C THR A 23 -0.55 -7.41 -6.48
N ASP A 24 -1.57 -6.82 -7.12
CA ASP A 24 -1.51 -5.44 -7.60
C ASP A 24 -1.44 -4.44 -6.44
N GLN A 25 -2.24 -4.61 -5.38
CA GLN A 25 -2.16 -3.78 -4.18
C GLN A 25 -0.76 -3.80 -3.57
N GLU A 26 -0.18 -4.99 -3.37
CA GLU A 26 1.17 -5.13 -2.80
C GLU A 26 2.21 -4.39 -3.65
N LYS A 27 2.18 -4.59 -4.98
CA LYS A 27 3.10 -3.93 -5.91
C LYS A 27 2.96 -2.42 -5.90
N ILE A 28 1.73 -1.91 -5.89
CA ILE A 28 1.47 -0.46 -5.84
C ILE A 28 1.96 0.12 -4.51
N VAL A 29 1.61 -0.50 -3.38
CA VAL A 29 2.11 -0.07 -2.05
C VAL A 29 3.63 -0.10 -2.02
N GLN A 30 4.24 -1.15 -2.58
CA GLN A 30 5.70 -1.28 -2.69
C GLN A 30 6.34 -0.12 -3.48
N GLN A 31 5.70 0.34 -4.58
CA GLN A 31 6.17 1.50 -5.32
C GLN A 31 6.06 2.79 -4.49
N CYS A 32 4.97 2.98 -3.75
CA CYS A 32 4.79 4.15 -2.90
C CYS A 32 5.84 4.22 -1.77
N ILE A 33 6.12 3.11 -1.08
CA ILE A 33 7.15 3.08 -0.02
C ILE A 33 8.59 3.10 -0.58
N ASN A 34 8.77 2.91 -1.89
CA ASN A 34 10.07 3.03 -2.54
C ASN A 34 10.22 4.35 -3.31
N LEU A 35 9.36 5.33 -3.05
CA LEU A 35 9.53 6.66 -3.61
C LEU A 35 10.84 7.28 -3.14
N LYS A 36 11.68 7.66 -4.11
CA LYS A 36 13.01 8.27 -3.85
C LYS A 36 12.94 9.50 -2.96
N SER A 37 11.86 10.28 -3.04
CA SER A 37 11.65 11.47 -2.22
C SER A 37 11.54 11.17 -0.73
N LEU A 38 11.20 9.93 -0.35
CA LEU A 38 11.07 9.49 1.03
C LEU A 38 12.38 8.93 1.61
N GLU A 39 13.38 8.57 0.79
CA GLU A 39 14.59 7.88 1.25
C GLU A 39 15.30 8.60 2.39
N LYS A 40 15.34 9.93 2.36
CA LYS A 40 15.97 10.76 3.40
C LYS A 40 15.11 10.99 4.65
N LEU A 41 13.84 10.59 4.59
CA LEU A 41 12.86 10.77 5.67
C LEU A 41 12.60 9.48 6.45
N TYR A 42 13.14 8.34 5.99
CA TYR A 42 12.97 7.08 6.70
C TYR A 42 13.81 7.04 7.97
N PRO A 43 13.24 6.55 9.09
CA PRO A 43 14.01 6.35 10.30
C PRO A 43 15.06 5.26 10.06
N GLU A 44 16.28 5.52 10.50
CA GLU A 44 17.34 4.51 10.46
C GLU A 44 16.98 3.36 11.42
N HIS A 45 16.99 2.14 10.91
CA HIS A 45 16.80 0.89 11.67
C HIS A 45 15.40 0.60 12.26
N VAL A 46 14.41 1.48 12.15
CA VAL A 46 13.04 1.27 12.68
C VAL A 46 12.15 0.59 11.62
N PRO A 47 11.18 -0.27 12.00
CA PRO A 47 10.18 -0.78 11.07
C PRO A 47 9.32 0.35 10.49
N LEU A 48 8.90 0.21 9.24
CA LEU A 48 7.86 1.07 8.68
C LEU A 48 6.49 0.53 9.01
N TYR A 49 5.55 1.44 9.25
CA TYR A 49 4.17 1.13 9.59
C TYR A 49 3.21 1.73 8.56
N ILE A 50 2.10 1.05 8.31
CA ILE A 50 0.96 1.57 7.55
C ILE A 50 -0.25 1.57 8.48
N MET A 51 -0.81 2.75 8.75
CA MET A 51 -2.07 2.87 9.46
C MET A 51 -3.23 2.44 8.55
N GLN A 52 -4.01 1.47 9.00
CA GLN A 52 -5.25 1.06 8.36
C GLN A 52 -6.40 1.95 8.85
N HIS A 53 -6.70 2.98 8.08
CA HIS A 53 -7.82 3.89 8.34
C HIS A 53 -8.38 4.39 7.01
N ASN A 54 -9.70 4.22 6.79
CA ASN A 54 -10.44 4.47 5.54
C ASN A 54 -10.01 3.60 4.35
N VAL A 55 -8.70 3.51 4.07
CA VAL A 55 -8.12 2.52 3.16
C VAL A 55 -7.64 1.34 4.00
N SER A 56 -8.11 0.15 3.66
CA SER A 56 -7.67 -1.12 4.26
C SER A 56 -7.13 -2.02 3.17
N PHE A 57 -5.97 -2.62 3.44
CA PHE A 57 -5.34 -3.55 2.54
C PHE A 57 -5.70 -4.98 2.92
N GLY A 58 -5.79 -5.86 1.92
CA GLY A 58 -5.91 -7.29 2.18
C GLY A 58 -4.61 -7.87 2.75
N ASN A 59 -4.45 -9.19 2.62
CA ASN A 59 -3.26 -9.89 3.09
C ASN A 59 -2.05 -9.67 2.16
N ILE A 60 -1.49 -8.47 2.16
CA ILE A 60 -0.29 -8.06 1.41
C ILE A 60 0.92 -7.95 2.32
N HIS A 61 2.12 -8.09 1.75
CA HIS A 61 3.37 -8.18 2.50
C HIS A 61 4.48 -7.24 1.98
N PRO A 62 4.21 -5.93 1.85
CA PRO A 62 5.24 -4.98 1.42
C PRO A 62 6.43 -4.99 2.38
N SER A 63 7.60 -4.65 1.85
CA SER A 63 8.84 -4.62 2.61
C SER A 63 9.69 -3.41 2.25
N HIS A 64 10.52 -2.95 3.19
CA HIS A 64 11.47 -1.88 2.94
C HIS A 64 12.82 -2.28 3.56
N ASN A 65 13.90 -2.21 2.78
CA ASN A 65 15.24 -2.64 3.17
C ASN A 65 15.27 -4.04 3.81
N GLY A 66 14.52 -4.98 3.23
CA GLY A 66 14.43 -6.37 3.70
C GLY A 66 13.59 -6.58 4.97
N LYS A 67 13.04 -5.52 5.57
CA LYS A 67 12.14 -5.61 6.72
C LYS A 67 10.68 -5.52 6.26
N LYS A 68 9.82 -6.35 6.85
CA LYS A 68 8.38 -6.33 6.57
C LYS A 68 7.76 -5.03 7.10
N VAL A 69 6.91 -4.40 6.29
CA VAL A 69 6.08 -3.27 6.72
C VAL A 69 4.90 -3.81 7.52
N SER A 70 4.67 -3.22 8.70
CA SER A 70 3.60 -3.66 9.60
C SER A 70 2.34 -2.82 9.41
N PHE A 71 1.18 -3.45 9.47
CA PHE A 71 -0.11 -2.76 9.41
C PHE A 71 -0.66 -2.59 10.81
N LEU A 72 -0.97 -1.36 11.19
CA LEU A 72 -1.51 -1.01 12.50
C LEU A 72 -2.87 -0.35 12.33
N SER A 73 -3.82 -0.67 13.21
CA SER A 73 -5.06 0.10 13.34
C SER A 73 -4.79 1.49 13.94
N LYS A 74 -5.77 2.40 13.82
CA LYS A 74 -5.70 3.72 14.45
C LYS A 74 -5.46 3.65 15.96
N ASP A 75 -6.10 2.71 16.65
CA ASP A 75 -5.92 2.54 18.11
C ASP A 75 -4.51 2.03 18.43
N GLN A 76 -3.97 1.10 17.64
CA GLN A 76 -2.60 0.65 17.81
C GLN A 76 -1.56 1.74 17.54
N ILE A 77 -1.79 2.64 16.58
CA ILE A 77 -0.94 3.82 16.38
C ILE A 77 -0.98 4.72 17.62
N LYS A 78 -2.19 4.93 18.18
CA LYS A 78 -2.36 5.73 19.39
C LYS A 78 -1.68 5.11 20.61
N ASP A 79 -1.71 3.79 20.75
CA ASP A 79 -1.14 3.11 21.92
C ASP A 79 0.38 2.90 21.81
N GLN A 80 0.88 2.62 20.60
CA GLN A 80 2.29 2.31 20.37
C GLN A 80 3.16 3.54 20.08
N HIS A 81 2.54 4.67 19.69
CA HIS A 81 3.22 5.92 19.35
C HIS A 81 4.44 5.74 18.42
N PRO A 82 4.30 5.10 17.24
CA PRO A 82 5.42 4.92 16.33
C PRO A 82 5.93 6.27 15.82
N ASP A 83 7.25 6.43 15.74
CA ASP A 83 7.91 7.65 15.26
C ASP A 83 7.47 8.07 13.85
N ALA A 84 7.14 7.08 13.01
CA ALA A 84 6.72 7.30 11.65
C ALA A 84 5.71 6.24 11.16
N TYR A 85 4.78 6.65 10.30
CA TYR A 85 3.80 5.75 9.67
C TYR A 85 3.20 6.36 8.41
N PHE A 86 2.83 5.49 7.47
CA PHE A 86 2.04 5.85 6.29
C PHE A 86 0.55 5.86 6.61
N LEU A 87 -0.16 6.80 6.02
CA LEU A 87 -1.61 6.85 5.96
C LEU A 87 -2.04 7.06 4.51
N PHE A 88 -2.66 6.04 3.92
CA PHE A 88 -3.22 6.12 2.58
C PHE A 88 -4.64 6.68 2.64
N TRP A 89 -4.87 7.82 1.99
CA TRP A 89 -6.18 8.48 1.91
C TRP A 89 -6.97 8.01 0.69
N THR A 90 -6.27 7.88 -0.45
CA THR A 90 -6.84 7.45 -1.72
C THR A 90 -6.07 6.24 -2.22
N PHE A 91 -6.77 5.17 -2.58
CA PHE A 91 -6.19 3.99 -3.21
C PHE A 91 -7.10 3.52 -4.34
N ASN A 92 -7.04 4.21 -5.47
CA ASN A 92 -7.90 3.95 -6.62
C ASN A 92 -7.12 3.20 -7.70
N VAL A 93 -7.60 2.02 -8.06
CA VAL A 93 -7.06 1.19 -9.14
C VAL A 93 -8.16 0.97 -10.17
N SER A 94 -7.93 1.37 -11.42
CA SER A 94 -8.88 1.23 -12.52
C SER A 94 -8.16 0.68 -13.74
N GLY A 95 -8.39 -0.60 -14.03
CA GLY A 95 -7.74 -1.29 -15.15
C GLY A 95 -6.21 -1.28 -15.00
N ASN A 96 -5.55 -0.55 -15.90
CA ASN A 96 -4.09 -0.42 -15.93
C ASN A 96 -3.58 0.86 -15.29
N ASP A 97 -4.44 1.68 -14.69
CA ASP A 97 -4.04 2.92 -14.04
C ASP A 97 -4.34 2.86 -12.54
N ALA A 98 -3.51 3.53 -11.75
CA ALA A 98 -3.74 3.72 -10.32
C ALA A 98 -3.41 5.16 -9.89
N ARG A 99 -4.24 5.72 -9.01
CA ARG A 99 -4.00 6.99 -8.34
C ARG A 99 -4.01 6.77 -6.84
N ILE A 100 -2.87 7.04 -6.22
CA ILE A 100 -2.64 6.82 -4.80
C ILE A 100 -2.32 8.16 -4.15
N GLU A 101 -2.96 8.45 -3.03
CA GLU A 101 -2.66 9.63 -2.22
C GLU A 101 -2.39 9.18 -0.79
N PHE A 102 -1.26 9.60 -0.26
CA PHE A 102 -0.86 9.21 1.09
C PHE A 102 -0.12 10.35 1.79
N VAL A 103 -0.11 10.24 3.11
CA VAL A 103 0.73 11.03 4.01
C VAL A 103 1.68 10.08 4.71
N TYR A 104 2.97 10.38 4.66
CA TYR A 104 3.98 9.77 5.50
C TYR A 104 4.21 10.70 6.69
N ASN A 105 3.71 10.31 7.85
CA ASN A 105 3.92 10.99 9.12
C ASN A 105 5.26 10.53 9.66
N TYR A 106 6.11 11.45 10.10
CA TYR A 106 7.42 11.17 10.67
C TYR A 106 7.75 12.17 11.76
N ASP A 107 8.81 11.91 12.54
CA ASP A 107 9.17 12.68 13.73
C ASP A 107 7.98 12.91 14.69
N GLN A 108 7.07 11.93 14.79
CA GLN A 108 5.78 12.09 15.49
C GLN A 108 5.90 12.19 17.01
N ASN A 109 7.05 11.80 17.57
CA ASN A 109 7.36 11.97 18.99
C ASN A 109 7.96 13.36 19.32
N THR A 110 8.02 14.27 18.35
CA THR A 110 8.38 15.68 18.56
C THR A 110 7.13 16.56 18.74
N THR A 111 7.30 17.76 19.28
CA THR A 111 6.18 18.69 19.60
C THR A 111 5.33 19.06 18.38
N GLU A 112 5.89 19.07 17.18
CA GLU A 112 5.20 19.53 15.97
C GLU A 112 4.78 18.37 15.06
N GLY A 113 5.48 17.23 15.10
CA GLY A 113 5.34 16.19 14.08
C GLY A 113 5.65 16.72 12.68
N LYS A 114 5.97 15.83 11.74
CA LYS A 114 6.17 16.21 10.34
C LYS A 114 5.42 15.29 9.42
N GLU A 115 5.09 15.81 8.26
CA GLU A 115 4.36 15.09 7.24
C GLU A 115 4.95 15.31 5.85
N PHE A 116 5.02 14.23 5.08
CA PHE A 116 5.26 14.28 3.64
C PHE A 116 4.01 13.77 2.93
N LYS A 117 3.40 14.60 2.10
CA LYS A 117 2.20 14.22 1.33
C LYS A 117 2.56 14.00 -0.13
N ALA A 118 2.01 12.96 -0.74
CA ALA A 118 2.21 12.72 -2.15
C ALA A 118 0.96 12.17 -2.84
N THR A 119 0.82 12.59 -4.10
CA THR A 119 -0.05 11.94 -5.09
C THR A 119 0.84 11.19 -6.06
N VAL A 120 0.59 9.89 -6.21
CA VAL A 120 1.33 8.98 -7.10
C VAL A 120 0.39 8.47 -8.17
N LEU A 121 0.76 8.66 -9.43
CA LEU A 121 0.09 8.09 -10.57
C LEU A 121 0.93 6.91 -11.08
N LEU A 122 0.32 5.74 -11.15
CA LEU A 122 0.98 4.52 -11.63
C LEU A 122 0.25 3.95 -12.85
N GLU A 123 1.01 3.25 -13.69
CA GLU A 123 0.49 2.48 -14.81
C GLU A 123 1.04 1.07 -14.78
N LYS A 124 0.19 0.12 -15.13
CA LYS A 124 0.52 -1.29 -15.24
C LYS A 124 1.13 -1.59 -16.60
N LYS A 125 2.38 -2.04 -16.59
CA LYS A 125 3.08 -2.57 -17.78
C LYS A 125 3.35 -4.05 -17.59
N GLY A 126 2.52 -4.88 -18.23
CA GLY A 126 2.53 -6.33 -18.06
C GLY A 126 2.15 -6.71 -16.62
N VAL A 127 3.07 -7.32 -15.89
CA VAL A 127 2.87 -7.72 -14.49
C VAL A 127 3.35 -6.68 -13.47
N ASN A 128 3.94 -5.58 -13.92
CA ASN A 128 4.57 -4.57 -13.06
C ASN A 128 3.79 -3.27 -13.05
N TRP A 129 3.83 -2.56 -11.92
CA TRP A 129 3.34 -1.19 -11.79
C TRP A 129 4.52 -0.23 -11.81
N ILE A 130 4.41 0.85 -12.57
CA ILE A 130 5.47 1.83 -12.75
C ILE A 130 4.90 3.22 -12.45
N ILE A 131 5.66 4.03 -11.72
CA ILE A 131 5.30 5.43 -11.43
C ILE A 131 5.41 6.24 -12.72
N LYS A 132 4.30 6.86 -13.13
CA LYS A 132 4.25 7.86 -14.22
C LYS A 132 4.55 9.25 -13.70
N ASP A 133 4.02 9.55 -12.52
CA ASP A 133 4.19 10.84 -11.86
C ASP A 133 4.10 10.68 -10.34
N ALA A 134 4.86 11.49 -9.62
CA ALA A 134 4.83 11.58 -8.16
C ALA A 134 5.06 13.03 -7.77
N GLN A 135 4.02 13.67 -7.27
CA GLN A 135 4.04 15.08 -6.90
C GLN A 135 3.70 15.24 -5.41
N PRO A 136 4.26 16.26 -4.73
CA PRO A 136 3.77 16.66 -3.43
C PRO A 136 2.26 16.95 -3.52
N SER A 137 1.45 16.36 -2.64
CA SER A 137 0.04 16.71 -2.58
C SER A 137 -0.13 18.01 -1.81
N ARG A 138 -1.06 18.86 -2.25
CA ARG A 138 -1.44 20.09 -1.53
C ARG A 138 -2.26 19.75 -0.29
#